data_AF-A0AAT9HME6-F1
#
_entry.id   AF-A0AAT9HME6-F1
#
_cell.length_a   1.000
_cell.length_b   1.000
_cell.length_c   1.000
_cell.angle_alpha   90.00
_cell.angle_beta   90.00
_cell.angle_gamma   90.00
#
_symmetry.space_group_name_H-M   'P 1'
#
loop_
_entity.id
_entity.type
_entity.pdbx_description
1 polymer ?
#
loop_
_entity_poly.entity_id
_entity_poly.type
_entity_poly.pdbx_seq_one_letter_code
_entity_poly.pdbx_strand_id
1 'polypeptide(L)'
;MHDHFRAGLDRYDPVTGLNDHPEVVAFHRLVFTTPSLAGRLTRYRLEDEEALADALGEGIQARLGAAQVLAVQRVLARTNWQKIADGRTARDIHPEAMADADLAFTRLR
;
A
#
# COMPACT_ATOMS: atom_id res chain seq x y z
N MET A 1 0.21 -7.46 10.82
CA MET A 1 0.19 -6.82 9.48
C MET A 1 -1.15 -6.16 9.18
N HIS A 2 -2.27 -6.85 9.35
CA HIS A 2 -3.61 -6.28 9.20
C HIS A 2 -3.84 -5.06 10.10
N ASP A 3 -3.66 -5.20 11.42
CA ASP A 3 -3.81 -4.08 12.39
C ASP A 3 -2.90 -2.90 12.08
N HIS A 4 -1.68 -3.17 11.60
CA HIS A 4 -0.73 -2.13 11.22
C HIS A 4 -1.25 -1.32 10.03
N PHE A 5 -1.78 -1.98 9.00
CA PHE A 5 -2.37 -1.30 7.85
C PHE A 5 -3.62 -0.50 8.25
N ARG A 6 -4.49 -1.06 9.11
CA ARG A 6 -5.66 -0.37 9.66
C ARG A 6 -5.26 0.90 10.42
N ALA A 7 -4.27 0.80 11.31
CA ALA A 7 -3.74 1.95 12.03
C ALA A 7 -3.10 3.00 11.11
N GLY A 8 -2.56 2.60 9.95
CA GLY A 8 -2.14 3.51 8.90
C GLY A 8 -3.32 4.27 8.28
N LEU A 9 -4.41 3.57 7.95
CA LEU A 9 -5.62 4.19 7.40
C LEU A 9 -6.26 5.19 8.37
N ASP A 10 -6.33 4.85 9.66
CA ASP A 10 -6.87 5.74 10.70
C ASP A 10 -6.06 7.04 10.85
N ARG A 11 -4.75 6.96 10.57
CA ARG A 11 -3.84 8.12 10.58
C ARG A 11 -3.73 8.82 9.23
N TYR A 12 -4.42 8.34 8.20
CA TYR A 12 -4.27 8.78 6.81
C TYR A 12 -2.80 8.77 6.36
N ASP A 13 -2.05 7.73 6.73
CA ASP A 13 -0.64 7.60 6.37
C ASP A 13 -0.50 7.50 4.83
N PRO A 14 0.30 8.36 4.17
CA PRO A 14 0.51 8.35 2.72
C PRO A 14 0.82 6.97 2.13
N VAL A 15 1.51 6.10 2.87
CA VAL A 15 1.86 4.75 2.40
C VAL A 15 0.62 3.88 2.10
N THR A 16 -0.51 4.17 2.75
CA THR A 16 -1.78 3.45 2.55
C THR A 16 -2.58 3.94 1.34
N GLY A 17 -2.09 4.98 0.65
CA GLY A 17 -2.78 5.64 -0.45
C GLY A 17 -4.04 6.42 -0.05
N LEU A 18 -4.42 6.41 1.22
CA LEU A 18 -5.58 7.12 1.77
C LEU A 18 -5.13 8.46 2.38
N ASN A 19 -4.61 9.35 1.55
CA ASN A 19 -4.18 10.68 1.97
C ASN A 19 -4.49 11.69 0.86
N ASP A 20 -5.34 12.66 1.16
CA ASP A 20 -5.78 13.73 0.25
C ASP A 20 -5.01 15.03 0.43
N HIS A 21 -3.89 15.02 1.16
CA HIS A 21 -3.02 16.18 1.27
C HIS A 21 -2.49 16.56 -0.13
N PRO A 22 -2.65 17.82 -0.58
CA PRO A 22 -2.34 18.22 -1.95
C PRO A 22 -0.92 17.84 -2.42
N GLU A 23 0.07 17.98 -1.54
CA GLU A 23 1.46 17.62 -1.84
C GLU A 23 1.67 16.10 -2.04
N VAL A 24 0.98 15.28 -1.25
CA VAL A 24 1.03 13.81 -1.35
C VAL A 24 0.38 13.36 -2.66
N VAL A 25 -0.76 13.96 -3.02
CA VAL A 25 -1.44 13.70 -4.29
C VAL A 25 -0.58 14.13 -5.48
N ALA A 26 0.04 15.31 -5.42
CA ALA A 26 0.93 15.81 -6.47
C ALA A 26 2.16 14.90 -6.66
N PHE A 27 2.78 14.48 -5.56
CA PHE A 27 3.90 13.54 -5.58
C PHE A 27 3.51 12.19 -6.21
N HIS A 28 2.40 11.59 -5.78
CA HIS A 28 1.95 10.32 -6.36
C HIS A 28 1.57 10.45 -7.83
N ARG A 29 0.94 11.56 -8.26
CA ARG A 29 0.69 11.82 -9.68
C ARG A 29 2.00 11.79 -10.45
N LEU A 30 3.00 12.58 -10.03
CA LEU A 30 4.32 12.61 -10.68
C LEU A 30 4.96 11.21 -10.78
N VAL A 31 4.99 10.47 -9.67
CA VAL A 31 5.59 9.13 -9.61
C VAL A 31 4.89 8.15 -10.55
N PHE A 32 3.57 8.22 -10.67
CA PHE A 32 2.79 7.27 -11.46
C PHE A 32 2.52 7.70 -12.91
N THR A 33 2.77 8.95 -13.28
CA THR A 33 2.70 9.44 -14.67
C THR A 33 4.06 9.50 -15.35
N THR A 34 5.17 9.39 -14.61
CA THR A 34 6.53 9.44 -15.15
C THR A 34 7.18 8.04 -15.15
N PRO A 35 7.41 7.41 -16.32
CA PRO A 35 7.89 6.02 -16.41
C PRO A 35 9.22 5.73 -15.69
N SER A 36 10.16 6.69 -15.70
CA SER A 36 11.47 6.53 -15.05
C SER A 36 11.38 6.48 -13.52
N LEU A 37 10.43 7.20 -12.91
CA LEU A 37 10.18 7.17 -11.46
C LEU A 37 9.45 5.88 -11.05
N ALA A 38 8.49 5.45 -11.86
CA ALA A 38 7.79 4.18 -11.64
C ALA A 38 8.78 2.99 -11.63
N GLY A 39 9.76 2.97 -12.54
CA GLY A 39 10.80 1.94 -12.59
C GLY A 39 11.72 1.92 -11.36
N ARG A 40 12.04 3.09 -10.81
CA ARG A 40 12.86 3.19 -9.58
C ARG A 40 12.10 2.72 -8.34
N LEU A 41 10.80 3.02 -8.26
CA LEU A 41 9.95 2.58 -7.15
C LEU A 41 9.81 1.06 -7.11
N THR A 42 9.77 0.38 -8.26
CA THR A 42 9.78 -1.09 -8.32
C THR A 42 11.06 -1.70 -7.74
N ARG A 43 12.19 -0.99 -7.83
CA ARG A 43 13.47 -1.47 -7.30
C ARG A 43 13.53 -1.40 -5.77
N TYR A 44 13.10 -0.28 -5.20
CA TYR A 44 12.98 -0.13 -3.74
C TYR A 44 12.02 -1.17 -3.13
N ARG A 45 10.98 -1.57 -3.86
CA ARG A 45 10.04 -2.61 -3.39
C ARG A 45 10.67 -4.00 -3.27
N LEU A 46 11.65 -4.34 -4.10
CA LEU A 46 12.33 -5.63 -4.00
C LEU A 46 13.24 -5.67 -2.76
N GLU A 47 13.83 -4.53 -2.39
CA GLU A 47 14.61 -4.40 -1.15
C GLU A 47 13.72 -4.50 0.09
N ASP A 48 12.53 -3.88 0.07
CA ASP A 48 11.53 -4.01 1.15
C ASP A 48 11.01 -5.45 1.30
N GLU A 49 10.88 -6.19 0.19
CA GLU A 49 10.45 -7.60 0.21
C GLU A 49 11.47 -8.51 0.87
N GLU A 50 12.75 -8.34 0.58
CA GLU A 50 13.81 -9.12 1.22
C GLU A 50 13.90 -8.80 2.72
N ALA A 51 13.82 -7.51 3.09
CA ALA A 51 13.80 -7.11 4.50
C ALA A 51 12.60 -7.68 5.28
N LEU A 52 11.41 -7.73 4.66
CA LEU A 52 10.24 -8.33 5.28
C LEU A 52 10.36 -9.86 5.36
N ALA A 53 10.90 -10.51 4.33
CA ALA A 53 11.15 -11.95 4.36
C ALA A 53 12.08 -12.31 5.51
N ASP A 54 13.18 -11.58 5.68
CA ASP A 54 14.14 -11.78 6.78
C ASP A 54 13.47 -11.63 8.16
N ALA A 55 12.54 -10.68 8.31
CA ALA A 55 11.78 -10.50 9.54
C ALA A 55 10.74 -11.60 9.80
N LEU A 56 10.23 -12.26 8.75
CA LEU A 56 9.28 -13.38 8.86
C LEU A 56 9.96 -14.71 9.14
N GLY A 57 11.27 -14.82 8.89
CA GLY A 57 12.09 -16.00 9.17
C GLY A 57 12.83 -16.52 7.94
N GLU A 58 13.32 -17.75 8.02
CA GLU A 58 14.14 -18.32 6.95
C GLU A 58 13.32 -19.16 5.95
N GLY A 59 13.80 -19.24 4.70
CA GLY A 59 13.30 -20.16 3.68
C GLY A 59 12.15 -19.62 2.82
N ILE A 60 11.63 -20.50 1.96
CA ILE A 60 10.68 -20.11 0.90
C ILE A 60 9.32 -19.63 1.45
N GLN A 61 8.90 -20.12 2.62
CA GLN A 61 7.63 -19.72 3.23
C GLN A 61 7.67 -18.26 3.69
N ALA A 62 8.76 -17.81 4.32
CA ALA A 62 8.94 -16.42 4.72
C ALA A 62 8.96 -15.47 3.52
N ARG A 63 9.69 -15.85 2.45
CA ARG A 63 9.71 -15.09 1.19
C ARG A 63 8.32 -15.01 0.54
N LEU A 64 7.59 -16.12 0.45
CA LEU A 64 6.23 -16.12 -0.11
C LEU A 64 5.27 -15.27 0.72
N GLY A 65 5.33 -15.36 2.05
CA GLY A 65 4.51 -14.54 2.94
C GLY A 65 4.79 -13.04 2.79
N ALA A 66 6.07 -12.66 2.71
CA ALA A 66 6.47 -11.27 2.47
C ALA A 66 5.92 -10.74 1.14
N ALA A 67 6.12 -11.50 0.06
CA ALA A 67 5.63 -11.16 -1.28
C ALA A 67 4.10 -10.96 -1.29
N GLN A 68 3.36 -11.87 -0.66
CA GLN A 68 1.89 -11.80 -0.58
C GLN A 68 1.42 -10.56 0.20
N VAL A 69 2.01 -10.29 1.36
CA VAL A 69 1.66 -9.12 2.18
C VAL A 69 1.91 -7.81 1.43
N LEU A 70 3.09 -7.68 0.81
CA LEU A 70 3.43 -6.48 0.05
C LEU A 70 2.57 -6.31 -1.19
N ALA A 71 2.22 -7.41 -1.88
CA ALA A 71 1.28 -7.36 -2.99
C ALA A 71 -0.10 -6.85 -2.55
N VAL A 72 -0.63 -7.34 -1.42
CA VAL A 72 -1.91 -6.89 -0.86
C VAL A 72 -1.85 -5.39 -0.51
N GLN A 73 -0.85 -4.96 0.25
CA GLN A 73 -0.70 -3.55 0.62
C GLN A 73 -0.61 -2.64 -0.61
N ARG A 74 0.14 -3.06 -1.64
CA ARG A 74 0.27 -2.30 -2.89
C ARG A 74 -1.06 -2.16 -3.62
N VAL A 75 -1.85 -3.22 -3.70
CA VAL A 75 -3.17 -3.19 -4.34
C VAL A 75 -4.10 -2.24 -3.59
N LEU A 76 -4.21 -2.39 -2.26
CA LEU A 76 -5.04 -1.52 -1.42
C LEU A 76 -4.63 -0.05 -1.55
N ALA A 77 -3.33 0.25 -1.45
CA ALA A 77 -2.83 1.61 -1.57
C ALA A 77 -3.09 2.22 -2.94
N ARG A 78 -2.92 1.44 -4.01
CA ARG A 78 -3.20 1.91 -5.38
C ARG A 78 -4.68 2.22 -5.58
N THR A 79 -5.56 1.36 -5.07
CA THR A 79 -7.01 1.55 -5.16
C THR A 79 -7.47 2.78 -4.37
N ASN A 80 -6.97 2.99 -3.16
CA ASN A 80 -7.25 4.19 -2.38
C ASN A 80 -6.78 5.45 -3.11
N TRP A 81 -5.54 5.43 -3.62
CA TRP A 81 -4.99 6.57 -4.36
C TRP A 81 -5.81 6.91 -5.61
N GLN A 82 -6.29 5.91 -6.35
CA GLN A 82 -7.15 6.17 -7.53
C GLN A 82 -8.43 6.91 -7.14
N LYS A 83 -9.11 6.47 -6.08
CA LYS A 83 -10.31 7.13 -5.55
C LYS A 83 -10.03 8.60 -5.15
N ILE A 84 -8.89 8.86 -4.51
CA ILE A 84 -8.43 10.22 -4.15
C ILE A 84 -8.14 11.05 -5.41
N ALA A 85 -7.47 10.47 -6.40
CA ALA A 85 -7.12 11.13 -7.65
C ALA A 85 -8.36 11.50 -8.49
N ASP A 86 -9.46 10.76 -8.31
CA ASP A 86 -10.77 11.03 -8.89
C ASP A 86 -11.57 12.10 -8.13
N GLY A 87 -11.00 12.66 -7.05
CA GLY A 87 -11.54 13.82 -6.33
C GLY A 87 -12.33 13.49 -5.07
N ARG A 88 -12.40 12.23 -4.65
CA ARG A 88 -12.99 11.86 -3.34
C ARG A 88 -12.02 12.20 -2.21
N THR A 89 -12.54 12.54 -1.03
CA THR A 89 -11.71 12.83 0.15
C THR A 89 -11.30 11.55 0.88
N ALA A 90 -10.19 11.62 1.62
CA ALA A 90 -9.71 10.50 2.42
C ALA A 90 -10.72 10.08 3.49
N ARG A 91 -11.47 11.04 4.05
CA ARG A 91 -12.54 10.78 5.01
C ARG A 91 -13.69 9.99 4.40
N ASP A 92 -14.11 10.33 3.19
CA ASP A 92 -15.23 9.64 2.52
C ASP A 92 -14.87 8.22 2.08
N ILE A 93 -13.59 7.97 1.78
CA ILE A 93 -13.10 6.66 1.38
C ILE A 93 -12.78 5.78 2.58
N HIS A 94 -12.45 6.35 3.75
CA HIS A 94 -11.97 5.60 4.93
C HIS A 94 -12.79 4.35 5.29
N PRO A 95 -14.14 4.40 5.39
CA PRO A 95 -14.93 3.21 5.72
C PRO A 95 -14.80 2.10 4.66
N GLU A 96 -14.74 2.47 3.38
CA GLU A 96 -14.57 1.56 2.25
C GLU A 96 -13.16 0.96 2.26
N ALA A 97 -12.12 1.78 2.47
CA ALA A 97 -10.74 1.33 2.56
C ALA A 97 -10.52 0.36 3.73
N MET A 98 -11.24 0.57 4.83
CA MET A 98 -11.18 -0.33 5.99
C MET A 98 -11.80 -1.69 5.68
N ALA A 99 -12.97 -1.71 5.02
CA ALA A 99 -13.62 -2.94 4.58
C ALA A 99 -12.79 -3.69 3.52
N ASP A 100 -12.18 -2.97 2.58
CA ASP A 100 -11.27 -3.53 1.57
C ASP A 100 -10.04 -4.18 2.24
N ALA A 101 -9.47 -3.53 3.26
CA ALA A 101 -8.37 -4.09 4.04
C ALA A 101 -8.78 -5.38 4.78
N ASP A 102 -9.91 -5.37 5.48
CA ASP A 102 -10.43 -6.55 6.19
C ASP A 102 -10.64 -7.74 5.24
N LEU A 103 -11.23 -7.48 4.07
CA LEU A 103 -11.43 -8.48 3.04
C LEU A 103 -10.10 -9.04 2.50
N ALA A 104 -9.15 -8.16 2.20
CA ALA A 104 -7.89 -8.55 1.58
C ALA A 104 -7.01 -9.36 2.54
N PHE A 105 -6.89 -8.92 3.80
CA PHE A 105 -6.08 -9.62 4.80
C PHE A 105 -6.71 -10.96 5.23
N THR A 106 -8.03 -11.11 5.19
CA THR A 106 -8.70 -12.42 5.41
C THR A 106 -8.37 -13.45 4.32
N ARG A 107 -7.97 -12.99 3.12
CA ARG A 107 -7.63 -13.87 1.98
C ARG A 107 -6.15 -14.23 1.91
N LEU A 108 -5.30 -13.64 2.75
CA LEU A 108 -3.92 -14.09 2.91
C LEU A 108 -3.92 -15.46 3.58
N ARG A 109 -3.14 -16.40 3.05
CA ARG A 109 -2.96 -17.76 3.56
C ARG A 109 -1.54 -17.95 4.03
#